data_AF-A0A6P8S824-F1
#
_entry.id   AF-A0A6P8S824-F1
#
_cell.length_a   1.000
_cell.length_b   1.000
_cell.length_c   1.000
_cell.angle_alpha   90.00
_cell.angle_beta   90.00
_cell.angle_gamma   90.00
#
_symmetry.space_group_name_H-M   'P 1'
#
loop_
_entity.id
_entity.type
_entity.pdbx_description
1 polymer ?
#
loop_
_entity_poly.entity_id
_entity_poly.type
_entity_poly.pdbx_seq_one_letter_code
_entity_poly.pdbx_strand_id
1 'polypeptide(L)'
;METMLRTQINFTVAIDFTASNGNPAQPTSLHYMNPYQPNAYALALKAVGEIIQDYDSDKMFPALGFGAKLPPDGRVCHEFALNGNPQNPYCNGIDGVMEAYYRSLKTVQLYGPTNFAPVINHVARYASSVKDGSQYFVLLIITDGVISDMAQTKESIVNASKLPMSIIIVGVGTAEFDAMVELDGDEVRVSSRGRIAERDIVQFVPFRDYIDRTGNHILSMARLAKDVLAEIPDQFLLYMRSRGFKPFPAPPPYTPPIHSPPTHILQTQI
;
A
#
# COMPACT_ATOMS: atom_id res chain seq x y z
N MET A 1 25.35 -8.02 22.15
CA MET A 1 24.88 -8.33 20.78
C MET A 1 23.65 -7.48 20.57
N GLU A 2 23.87 -6.20 20.25
CA GLU A 2 22.85 -5.17 20.18
C GLU A 2 22.32 -5.18 18.75
N THR A 3 21.18 -5.83 18.54
CA THR A 3 20.60 -6.03 17.21
C THR A 3 20.20 -4.67 16.64
N MET A 4 20.90 -4.28 15.59
CA MET A 4 20.71 -3.07 14.78
C MET A 4 19.31 -3.08 14.13
N LEU A 5 18.45 -2.07 14.38
CA LEU A 5 17.07 -2.04 13.84
C LEU A 5 16.87 -1.08 12.66
N ARG A 6 17.33 -1.43 11.45
CA ARG A 6 16.88 -0.73 10.22
C ARG A 6 15.38 -1.01 10.07
N THR A 7 14.52 0.01 10.15
CA THR A 7 13.08 -0.22 10.02
C THR A 7 12.74 -0.73 8.62
N GLN A 8 12.03 -1.86 8.55
CA GLN A 8 11.47 -2.41 7.32
C GLN A 8 10.09 -1.80 7.08
N ILE A 9 9.82 -1.37 5.85
CA ILE A 9 8.48 -0.96 5.43
C ILE A 9 7.86 -2.14 4.67
N ASN A 10 6.69 -2.58 5.11
CA ASN A 10 5.96 -3.70 4.54
C ASN A 10 4.71 -3.19 3.85
N PHE A 11 4.54 -3.48 2.56
CA PHE A 11 3.34 -3.07 1.81
C PHE A 11 2.34 -4.21 1.67
N THR A 12 1.06 -3.91 1.93
CA THR A 12 -0.08 -4.79 1.64
C THR A 12 -0.99 -4.12 0.62
N VAL A 13 -1.44 -4.87 -0.38
CA VAL A 13 -2.38 -4.37 -1.40
C VAL A 13 -3.76 -4.95 -1.12
N ALA A 14 -4.79 -4.12 -1.13
CA ALA A 14 -6.19 -4.50 -1.05
C ALA A 14 -6.96 -3.93 -2.25
N ILE A 15 -7.58 -4.81 -3.02
CA ILE A 15 -8.32 -4.45 -4.24
C ILE A 15 -9.82 -4.64 -4.01
N ASP A 16 -10.58 -3.63 -4.34
CA ASP A 16 -12.04 -3.66 -4.35
C ASP A 16 -12.54 -4.56 -5.49
N PHE A 17 -13.37 -5.55 -5.16
CA PHE A 17 -14.07 -6.43 -6.10
C PHE A 17 -15.59 -6.30 -5.96
N THR A 18 -16.09 -5.11 -5.64
CA THR A 18 -17.54 -4.87 -5.53
C THR A 18 -18.21 -4.65 -6.87
N ALA A 19 -19.52 -4.88 -6.91
CA ALA A 19 -20.36 -4.86 -8.10
C ALA A 19 -20.58 -3.45 -8.68
N SER A 20 -20.28 -2.38 -7.93
CA SER A 20 -20.28 -1.00 -8.44
C SER A 20 -19.29 -0.82 -9.60
N ASN A 21 -18.24 -1.65 -9.64
CA ASN A 21 -17.27 -1.72 -10.74
C ASN A 21 -17.84 -2.28 -12.06
N GLY A 22 -19.04 -2.83 -12.07
CA GLY A 22 -19.66 -3.44 -13.24
C GLY A 22 -19.06 -4.81 -13.62
N ASN A 23 -19.71 -5.52 -14.55
CA ASN A 23 -19.28 -6.86 -14.93
C ASN A 23 -17.93 -6.84 -15.69
N PRO A 24 -16.88 -7.57 -15.25
CA PRO A 24 -15.56 -7.58 -15.89
C PRO A 24 -15.53 -8.01 -17.36
N ALA A 25 -16.59 -8.65 -17.86
CA ALA A 25 -16.75 -9.00 -19.27
C ALA A 25 -17.25 -7.82 -20.14
N GLN A 26 -17.72 -6.73 -19.53
CA GLN A 26 -18.30 -5.59 -20.23
C GLN A 26 -17.30 -4.43 -20.33
N PRO A 27 -17.17 -3.76 -21.49
CA PRO A 27 -16.24 -2.64 -21.69
C PRO A 27 -16.44 -1.45 -20.75
N THR A 28 -17.62 -1.31 -20.17
CA THR A 28 -17.96 -0.24 -19.22
C THR A 28 -17.45 -0.51 -17.80
N SER A 29 -16.96 -1.72 -17.51
CA SER A 29 -16.47 -2.09 -16.17
C SER A 29 -15.09 -1.49 -15.91
N LEU A 30 -14.88 -1.03 -14.67
CA LEU A 30 -13.55 -0.60 -14.20
C LEU A 30 -12.58 -1.78 -14.08
N HIS A 31 -13.10 -3.01 -14.03
CA HIS A 31 -12.35 -4.26 -14.09
C HIS A 31 -12.36 -4.90 -15.50
N TYR A 32 -12.74 -4.19 -16.56
CA TYR A 32 -12.86 -4.81 -17.88
C TYR A 32 -11.58 -5.56 -18.29
N MET A 33 -11.70 -6.85 -18.61
CA MET A 33 -10.57 -7.68 -19.03
C MET A 33 -10.31 -7.54 -20.54
N ASN A 34 -9.74 -6.40 -20.94
CA ASN A 34 -9.33 -6.15 -22.31
C ASN A 34 -7.99 -6.86 -22.62
N PRO A 35 -7.86 -7.61 -23.73
CA PRO A 35 -6.60 -8.27 -24.10
C PRO A 35 -5.48 -7.31 -24.54
N TYR A 36 -5.80 -6.05 -24.87
CA TYR A 36 -4.85 -5.09 -25.43
C TYR A 36 -4.49 -3.94 -24.48
N GLN A 37 -5.34 -3.63 -23.50
CA GLN A 37 -5.13 -2.49 -22.61
C GLN A 37 -5.44 -2.87 -21.15
N PRO A 38 -4.61 -2.46 -20.19
CA PRO A 38 -4.91 -2.65 -18.77
C PRO A 38 -6.14 -1.81 -18.38
N ASN A 39 -6.94 -2.33 -17.44
CA ASN A 39 -8.04 -1.58 -16.84
C ASN A 39 -7.57 -0.59 -15.77
N ALA A 40 -8.49 0.21 -15.22
CA ALA A 40 -8.15 1.29 -14.30
C ALA A 40 -7.44 0.78 -13.03
N TYR A 41 -7.88 -0.35 -12.49
CA TYR A 41 -7.23 -1.02 -11.35
C TYR A 41 -5.83 -1.52 -11.69
N ALA A 42 -5.66 -2.17 -12.84
CA ALA A 42 -4.35 -2.64 -13.29
C ALA A 42 -3.37 -1.49 -13.54
N LEU A 43 -3.85 -0.37 -14.09
CA LEU A 43 -3.06 0.85 -14.27
C LEU A 43 -2.65 1.46 -12.92
N ALA A 44 -3.60 1.62 -11.99
CA ALA A 44 -3.31 2.16 -10.67
C ALA A 44 -2.35 1.26 -9.88
N LEU A 45 -2.60 -0.05 -9.88
CA LEU A 45 -1.75 -1.03 -9.21
C LEU A 45 -0.33 -1.02 -9.77
N LYS A 46 -0.18 -1.00 -11.09
CA LYS A 46 1.15 -0.95 -11.71
C LYS A 46 1.85 0.37 -11.40
N ALA A 47 1.17 1.49 -11.62
CA ALA A 47 1.75 2.82 -11.44
C ALA A 47 2.20 3.04 -9.98
N VAL A 48 1.32 2.79 -9.01
CA VAL A 48 1.63 2.93 -7.58
C VAL A 48 2.60 1.86 -7.11
N GLY A 49 2.35 0.61 -7.51
CA GLY A 49 3.19 -0.53 -7.19
C GLY A 49 4.64 -0.33 -7.56
N GLU A 50 4.89 0.19 -8.77
CA GLU A 50 6.25 0.42 -9.27
C GLU A 50 7.05 1.39 -8.41
N ILE A 51 6.37 2.32 -7.74
CA ILE A 51 6.98 3.31 -6.85
C ILE A 51 7.22 2.71 -5.46
N ILE A 52 6.20 2.06 -4.89
CA ILE A 52 6.26 1.58 -3.51
C ILE A 52 7.17 0.36 -3.32
N GLN A 53 7.36 -0.45 -4.37
CA GLN A 53 8.17 -1.66 -4.27
C GLN A 53 9.65 -1.42 -3.99
N ASP A 54 10.15 -0.20 -4.20
CA ASP A 54 11.54 0.15 -3.89
C ASP A 54 11.76 0.48 -2.40
N TYR A 55 10.68 0.65 -1.64
CA TYR A 55 10.71 0.85 -0.19
C TYR A 55 10.53 -0.45 0.58
N ASP A 56 10.04 -1.50 -0.07
CA ASP A 56 9.92 -2.84 0.49
C ASP A 56 11.19 -3.66 0.18
N SER A 57 11.86 -4.17 1.21
CA SER A 57 13.17 -4.82 1.05
C SER A 57 13.11 -6.21 0.43
N ASP A 58 12.03 -6.96 0.67
CA ASP A 58 11.89 -8.33 0.14
C ASP A 58 10.98 -8.40 -1.09
N LYS A 59 10.22 -7.32 -1.36
CA LYS A 59 9.29 -7.19 -2.49
C LYS A 59 8.23 -8.29 -2.49
N MET A 60 7.89 -8.81 -1.31
CA MET A 60 6.83 -9.80 -1.11
C MET A 60 5.59 -9.10 -0.56
N PHE A 61 4.58 -8.95 -1.42
CA PHE A 61 3.40 -8.16 -1.09
C PHE A 61 2.20 -9.07 -0.77
N PRO A 62 1.64 -9.06 0.45
CA PRO A 62 0.31 -9.58 0.71
C PRO A 62 -0.70 -8.90 -0.22
N ALA A 63 -1.44 -9.70 -0.99
CA ALA A 63 -2.43 -9.22 -1.93
C ALA A 63 -3.82 -9.73 -1.54
N LEU A 64 -4.68 -8.80 -1.17
CA LEU A 64 -6.03 -9.04 -0.67
C LEU A 64 -7.07 -8.48 -1.65
N GLY A 65 -8.21 -9.15 -1.74
CA GLY A 65 -9.43 -8.65 -2.36
C GLY A 65 -10.54 -8.49 -1.32
N PHE A 66 -11.52 -7.63 -1.59
CA PHE A 66 -12.70 -7.50 -0.72
C PHE A 66 -13.97 -7.21 -1.53
N GLY A 67 -15.12 -7.60 -0.99
CA GLY A 67 -16.42 -7.27 -1.58
C GLY A 67 -16.90 -8.25 -2.66
N ALA A 68 -16.37 -9.47 -2.70
CA ALA A 68 -16.72 -10.48 -3.68
C ALA A 68 -17.39 -11.70 -3.04
N LYS A 69 -18.11 -12.48 -3.86
CA LYS A 69 -18.50 -13.85 -3.54
C LYS A 69 -17.43 -14.81 -4.07
N LEU A 70 -16.93 -15.67 -3.19
CA LEU A 70 -15.93 -16.68 -3.57
C LEU A 70 -16.59 -18.01 -3.94
N PRO A 71 -16.05 -18.75 -4.92
CA PRO A 71 -16.45 -20.13 -5.16
C PRO A 71 -15.96 -21.05 -4.02
N PRO A 72 -16.56 -22.24 -3.85
CA PRO A 72 -17.70 -22.77 -4.62
C PRO A 72 -19.07 -22.39 -4.02
N ASP A 73 -19.11 -21.92 -2.78
CA ASP A 73 -20.34 -21.71 -2.00
C ASP A 73 -20.98 -20.32 -2.21
N GLY A 74 -20.29 -19.42 -2.92
CA GLY A 74 -20.76 -18.06 -3.16
C GLY A 74 -20.74 -17.21 -1.89
N ARG A 75 -19.91 -17.57 -0.90
CA ARG A 75 -19.79 -16.82 0.35
C ARG A 75 -19.26 -15.41 0.09
N VAL A 76 -19.97 -14.42 0.62
CA VAL A 76 -19.54 -13.02 0.59
C VAL A 76 -18.31 -12.87 1.49
N CYS A 77 -17.22 -12.41 0.93
CA CYS A 77 -15.95 -12.20 1.61
C CYS A 77 -15.57 -10.72 1.50
N HIS A 78 -15.37 -10.09 2.66
CA HIS A 78 -14.84 -8.72 2.76
C HIS A 78 -13.31 -8.69 2.93
N GLU A 79 -12.67 -9.84 2.75
CA GLU A 79 -11.22 -10.03 2.73
C GLU A 79 -10.95 -11.44 2.18
N PHE A 80 -10.08 -11.57 1.18
CA PHE A 80 -9.60 -12.85 0.67
C PHE A 80 -8.24 -12.71 -0.01
N ALA A 81 -7.42 -13.75 0.01
CA ALA A 81 -6.11 -13.75 -0.65
C ALA A 81 -6.27 -13.85 -2.18
N LEU A 82 -5.74 -12.87 -2.93
CA LEU A 82 -5.86 -12.83 -4.40
C LEU A 82 -5.15 -14.01 -5.09
N ASN A 83 -4.10 -14.53 -4.47
CA ASN A 83 -3.37 -15.68 -5.00
C ASN A 83 -4.09 -17.03 -4.75
N GLY A 84 -5.22 -17.02 -4.03
CA GLY A 84 -6.00 -18.19 -3.68
C GLY A 84 -5.45 -18.99 -2.49
N ASN A 85 -4.42 -18.51 -1.80
CA ASN A 85 -3.82 -19.14 -0.63
C ASN A 85 -4.02 -18.28 0.63
N PRO A 86 -5.07 -18.52 1.43
CA PRO A 86 -5.34 -17.75 2.65
C PRO A 86 -4.24 -17.86 3.71
N GLN A 87 -3.45 -18.93 3.71
CA GLN A 87 -2.34 -19.12 4.65
C GLN A 87 -1.09 -18.32 4.25
N ASN A 88 -0.97 -17.97 2.97
CA ASN A 88 0.16 -17.22 2.45
C ASN A 88 -0.31 -16.30 1.30
N PRO A 89 -0.81 -15.09 1.61
CA PRO A 89 -1.33 -14.14 0.61
C PRO A 89 -0.22 -13.41 -0.17
N TYR A 90 1.05 -13.72 0.08
CA TYR A 90 2.17 -12.99 -0.49
C TYR A 90 2.35 -13.29 -1.99
N CYS A 91 2.62 -12.23 -2.75
CA CYS A 91 2.93 -12.26 -4.17
C CYS A 91 4.34 -11.70 -4.38
N ASN A 92 5.09 -12.30 -5.32
CA ASN A 92 6.45 -11.86 -5.65
C ASN A 92 6.39 -10.65 -6.59
N GLY A 93 6.73 -9.47 -6.08
CA GLY A 93 6.69 -8.23 -6.85
C GLY A 93 5.28 -7.79 -7.23
N ILE A 94 5.19 -6.62 -7.85
CA ILE A 94 3.93 -6.09 -8.40
C ILE A 94 3.41 -6.96 -9.54
N ASP A 95 4.29 -7.56 -10.33
CA ASP A 95 3.90 -8.50 -11.38
C ASP A 95 3.15 -9.71 -10.81
N GLY A 96 3.59 -10.24 -9.65
CA GLY A 96 2.88 -11.30 -8.95
C GLY A 96 1.50 -10.87 -8.46
N VAL A 97 1.37 -9.63 -7.94
CA VAL A 97 0.08 -9.06 -7.52
C VAL A 97 -0.85 -8.91 -8.73
N MET A 98 -0.33 -8.44 -9.87
CA MET A 98 -1.08 -8.30 -11.13
C MET A 98 -1.60 -9.64 -11.64
N GLU A 99 -0.76 -10.69 -11.60
CA GLU A 99 -1.18 -12.04 -11.97
C GLU A 99 -2.29 -12.56 -11.06
N ALA A 100 -2.13 -12.41 -9.74
CA ALA A 100 -3.11 -12.81 -8.73
C ALA A 100 -4.44 -12.06 -8.90
N TYR A 101 -4.39 -10.75 -9.17
CA TYR A 101 -5.55 -9.92 -9.48
C TYR A 101 -6.34 -10.44 -10.67
N TYR A 102 -5.69 -10.64 -11.84
CA TYR A 102 -6.38 -11.14 -13.03
C TYR A 102 -6.88 -12.57 -12.87
N ARG A 103 -6.18 -13.41 -12.10
CA ARG A 103 -6.65 -14.76 -11.78
C ARG A 103 -7.91 -14.71 -10.91
N SER A 104 -7.90 -13.92 -9.84
CA SER A 104 -9.06 -13.73 -8.97
C SER A 104 -10.26 -13.19 -9.72
N LEU A 105 -10.06 -12.22 -10.61
CA LEU A 105 -11.13 -11.60 -11.38
C LEU A 105 -11.89 -12.58 -12.29
N LYS A 106 -11.26 -13.70 -12.68
CA LYS A 106 -11.90 -14.77 -13.47
C LYS A 106 -12.69 -15.75 -12.63
N THR A 107 -12.45 -15.81 -11.32
CA THR A 107 -12.99 -16.86 -10.44
C THR A 107 -14.02 -16.34 -9.45
N VAL A 108 -13.89 -15.10 -8.99
CA VAL A 108 -14.81 -14.49 -8.03
C VAL A 108 -15.98 -13.82 -8.72
N GLN A 109 -17.10 -13.70 -8.03
CA GLN A 109 -18.23 -12.89 -8.47
C GLN A 109 -18.21 -11.54 -7.73
N LEU A 110 -18.12 -10.44 -8.47
CA LEU A 110 -18.19 -9.11 -7.87
C LEU A 110 -19.52 -8.92 -7.11
N TYR A 111 -19.47 -8.37 -5.89
CA TYR A 111 -20.64 -8.28 -5.03
C TYR A 111 -20.58 -7.04 -4.10
N GLY A 112 -20.97 -7.14 -2.85
CA GLY A 112 -20.88 -6.03 -1.90
C GLY A 112 -21.35 -6.47 -0.52
N PRO A 113 -21.45 -5.55 0.44
CA PRO A 113 -21.07 -4.13 0.35
C PRO A 113 -19.56 -3.84 0.22
N THR A 114 -19.22 -2.58 -0.05
CA THR A 114 -17.84 -2.07 -0.08
C THR A 114 -17.39 -1.69 1.33
N ASN A 115 -16.64 -2.59 1.97
CA ASN A 115 -16.26 -2.46 3.38
C ASN A 115 -14.74 -2.41 3.54
N PHE A 116 -14.18 -1.32 4.07
CA PHE A 116 -12.73 -1.18 4.27
C PHE A 116 -12.28 -1.63 5.65
N ALA A 117 -13.16 -1.58 6.66
CA ALA A 117 -12.79 -1.93 8.03
C ALA A 117 -12.14 -3.33 8.14
N PRO A 118 -12.59 -4.38 7.41
CA PRO A 118 -11.95 -5.69 7.47
C PRO A 118 -10.47 -5.68 7.05
N VAL A 119 -10.13 -5.09 5.90
CA VAL A 119 -8.74 -5.04 5.40
C VAL A 119 -7.85 -4.12 6.25
N ILE A 120 -8.40 -3.02 6.78
CA ILE A 120 -7.67 -2.15 7.72
C ILE A 120 -7.36 -2.92 9.00
N ASN A 121 -8.35 -3.60 9.58
CA ASN A 121 -8.17 -4.40 10.79
C ASN A 121 -7.21 -5.57 10.56
N HIS A 122 -7.18 -6.15 9.36
CA HIS A 122 -6.22 -7.19 8.99
C HIS A 122 -4.80 -6.70 9.21
N VAL A 123 -4.41 -5.62 8.54
CA VAL A 123 -3.04 -5.06 8.63
C VAL A 123 -2.76 -4.54 10.04
N ALA A 124 -3.75 -3.91 10.68
CA ALA A 124 -3.62 -3.44 12.07
C ALA A 124 -3.27 -4.57 13.05
N ARG A 125 -3.73 -5.80 12.85
CA ARG A 125 -3.34 -6.95 13.70
C ARG A 125 -1.84 -7.21 13.62
N TYR A 126 -1.26 -7.20 12.42
CA TYR A 126 0.19 -7.36 12.24
C TYR A 126 0.96 -6.16 12.80
N ALA A 127 0.53 -4.93 12.48
CA ALA A 127 1.16 -3.73 13.04
C ALA A 127 1.12 -3.70 14.57
N SER A 128 0.08 -4.27 15.19
CA SER A 128 -0.06 -4.31 16.64
C SER A 128 0.94 -5.22 17.35
N SER A 129 1.54 -6.19 16.67
CA SER A 129 2.55 -7.08 17.26
C SER A 129 3.95 -6.44 17.31
N VAL A 130 4.16 -5.37 16.54
CA VAL A 130 5.44 -4.66 16.46
C VAL A 130 5.49 -3.52 17.48
N LYS A 131 6.47 -3.58 18.39
CA LYS A 131 6.62 -2.63 19.53
C LYS A 131 7.96 -1.94 19.62
N ASP A 132 8.92 -2.33 18.79
CA ASP A 132 10.33 -1.95 18.87
C ASP A 132 10.78 -1.01 17.74
N GLY A 133 9.86 -0.66 16.82
CA GLY A 133 10.17 0.19 15.67
C GLY A 133 10.88 -0.55 14.53
N SER A 134 10.98 -1.88 14.60
CA SER A 134 11.63 -2.70 13.57
C SER A 134 10.86 -2.73 12.24
N GLN A 135 9.55 -2.55 12.28
CA GLN A 135 8.68 -2.66 11.11
C GLN A 135 7.63 -1.54 11.09
N TYR A 136 7.27 -1.12 9.89
CA TYR A 136 6.19 -0.21 9.57
C TYR A 136 5.35 -0.78 8.44
N PHE A 137 4.04 -0.61 8.49
CA PHE A 137 3.12 -1.22 7.53
C PHE A 137 2.41 -0.16 6.71
N VAL A 138 2.28 -0.39 5.40
CA VAL A 138 1.50 0.50 4.52
C VAL A 138 0.45 -0.35 3.81
N LEU A 139 -0.82 -0.02 4.02
CA LEU A 139 -1.95 -0.65 3.33
C LEU A 139 -2.35 0.22 2.13
N LEU A 140 -2.18 -0.29 0.92
CA LEU A 140 -2.72 0.31 -0.30
C LEU A 140 -4.11 -0.25 -0.60
N ILE A 141 -5.14 0.58 -0.60
CA ILE A 141 -6.51 0.25 -1.01
C ILE A 141 -6.77 0.87 -2.39
N ILE A 142 -7.21 0.07 -3.36
CA ILE A 142 -7.69 0.56 -4.66
C ILE A 142 -9.19 0.29 -4.76
N THR A 143 -9.98 1.32 -5.05
CA THR A 143 -11.45 1.30 -4.97
C THR A 143 -12.08 2.26 -5.97
N ASP A 144 -13.34 2.07 -6.32
CA ASP A 144 -14.09 2.95 -7.22
C ASP A 144 -14.82 4.10 -6.53
N GLY A 145 -14.74 4.22 -5.21
CA GLY A 145 -15.26 5.38 -4.46
C GLY A 145 -16.41 5.09 -3.50
N VAL A 146 -16.99 3.89 -3.53
CA VAL A 146 -18.13 3.58 -2.65
C VAL A 146 -17.62 3.05 -1.31
N ILE A 147 -18.04 3.63 -0.18
CA ILE A 147 -17.81 3.07 1.16
C ILE A 147 -19.15 2.83 1.84
N SER A 148 -19.43 1.58 2.19
CA SER A 148 -20.66 1.17 2.86
C SER A 148 -20.54 1.12 4.38
N ASP A 149 -19.34 0.92 4.92
CA ASP A 149 -19.07 0.76 6.35
C ASP A 149 -18.33 1.96 6.96
N MET A 150 -18.68 3.18 6.54
CA MET A 150 -17.96 4.41 6.92
C MET A 150 -17.71 4.53 8.43
N ALA A 151 -18.71 4.26 9.27
CA ALA A 151 -18.57 4.35 10.73
C ALA A 151 -17.54 3.35 11.29
N GLN A 152 -17.55 2.12 10.77
CA GLN A 152 -16.60 1.05 11.13
C GLN A 152 -15.21 1.35 10.59
N THR A 153 -15.12 1.88 9.38
CA THR A 153 -13.86 2.31 8.75
C THR A 153 -13.20 3.43 9.57
N LYS A 154 -13.96 4.46 9.98
CA LYS A 154 -13.45 5.51 10.90
C LYS A 154 -13.03 4.93 12.25
N GLU A 155 -13.78 3.97 12.80
CA GLU A 155 -13.39 3.29 14.04
C GLU A 155 -12.08 2.51 13.90
N SER A 156 -11.92 1.78 12.79
CA SER A 156 -10.69 1.06 12.45
C SER A 156 -9.49 2.00 12.28
N ILE A 157 -9.66 3.14 11.59
CA ILE A 157 -8.62 4.17 11.43
C ILE A 157 -8.23 4.77 12.79
N VAL A 158 -9.19 5.17 13.62
CA VAL A 158 -8.91 5.69 14.96
C VAL A 158 -8.14 4.66 15.80
N ASN A 159 -8.54 3.39 15.76
CA ASN A 159 -7.85 2.32 16.48
C ASN A 159 -6.44 2.04 15.93
N ALA A 160 -6.24 2.17 14.61
CA ALA A 160 -4.99 1.95 13.92
C ALA A 160 -4.00 3.13 14.08
N SER A 161 -4.48 4.36 14.33
CA SER A 161 -3.65 5.57 14.41
C SER A 161 -2.49 5.51 15.42
N LYS A 162 -2.60 4.66 16.44
CA LYS A 162 -1.56 4.43 17.46
C LYS A 162 -0.50 3.39 17.05
N LEU A 163 -0.71 2.66 15.96
CA LEU A 163 0.11 1.56 15.46
C LEU A 163 1.14 2.03 14.41
N PRO A 164 2.20 1.25 14.14
CA PRO A 164 3.17 1.55 13.08
C PRO A 164 2.58 1.26 11.69
N MET A 165 1.52 1.97 11.31
CA MET A 165 0.93 1.82 9.99
C MET A 165 0.37 3.11 9.39
N SER A 166 0.34 3.12 8.06
CA SER A 166 -0.32 4.09 7.18
C SER A 166 -1.25 3.38 6.21
N ILE A 167 -2.19 4.13 5.64
CA ILE A 167 -3.18 3.67 4.66
C ILE A 167 -3.13 4.63 3.48
N ILE A 168 -2.96 4.11 2.28
CA ILE A 168 -3.08 4.86 1.03
C ILE A 168 -4.37 4.38 0.36
N ILE A 169 -5.26 5.29 0.00
CA ILE A 169 -6.49 5.00 -0.73
C ILE A 169 -6.36 5.62 -2.12
N VAL A 170 -6.44 4.79 -3.15
CA VAL A 170 -6.41 5.22 -4.55
C VAL A 170 -7.79 5.04 -5.16
N GLY A 171 -8.44 6.16 -5.47
CA GLY A 171 -9.75 6.18 -6.11
C GLY A 171 -9.64 6.06 -7.63
N VAL A 172 -10.27 5.04 -8.22
CA VAL A 172 -10.36 4.85 -9.67
C VAL A 172 -11.77 5.12 -10.19
N GLY A 173 -11.90 5.39 -11.49
CA GLY A 173 -13.21 5.65 -12.10
C GLY A 173 -13.67 7.10 -11.94
N THR A 174 -14.99 7.30 -11.99
CA THR A 174 -15.61 8.63 -12.12
C THR A 174 -16.56 8.99 -10.99
N ALA A 175 -16.62 8.17 -9.94
CA ALA A 175 -17.46 8.45 -8.79
C ALA A 175 -17.03 9.72 -8.04
N GLU A 176 -17.90 10.18 -7.15
CA GLU A 176 -17.57 11.21 -6.17
C GLU A 176 -16.82 10.57 -5.00
N PHE A 177 -15.77 11.26 -4.53
CA PHE A 177 -14.84 10.74 -3.52
C PHE A 177 -14.94 11.47 -2.18
N ASP A 178 -16.06 12.14 -1.89
CA ASP A 178 -16.27 12.90 -0.65
C ASP A 178 -15.96 12.08 0.61
N ALA A 179 -16.36 10.80 0.60
CA ALA A 179 -16.07 9.87 1.68
C ALA A 179 -14.55 9.66 1.88
N MET A 180 -13.78 9.54 0.81
CA MET A 180 -12.33 9.37 0.90
C MET A 180 -11.64 10.65 1.36
N VAL A 181 -12.12 11.81 0.91
CA VAL A 181 -11.65 13.12 1.37
C VAL A 181 -11.92 13.29 2.88
N GLU A 182 -13.06 12.81 3.38
CA GLU A 182 -13.35 12.80 4.82
C GLU A 182 -12.39 11.88 5.60
N LEU A 183 -11.94 10.78 5.00
CA LEU A 183 -11.00 9.85 5.63
C LEU A 183 -9.55 10.32 5.62
N ASP A 184 -9.18 11.17 4.66
CA ASP A 184 -7.82 11.71 4.46
C ASP A 184 -7.29 12.48 5.68
N GLY A 185 -8.18 13.07 6.48
CA GLY A 185 -7.81 13.62 7.80
C GLY A 185 -7.09 14.98 7.80
N ASP A 186 -6.71 15.47 6.61
CA ASP A 186 -6.01 16.74 6.38
C ASP A 186 -6.69 17.96 7.01
N GLU A 187 -7.98 18.16 6.74
CA GLU A 187 -8.76 19.27 7.31
C GLU A 187 -9.22 18.97 8.74
N VAL A 188 -9.76 17.76 8.94
CA VAL A 188 -10.37 17.33 10.20
C VAL A 188 -9.94 15.91 10.50
N ARG A 189 -9.16 15.76 11.57
CA ARG A 189 -8.67 14.44 12.00
C ARG A 189 -9.81 13.46 12.23
N VAL A 190 -9.66 12.26 11.66
CA VAL A 190 -10.66 11.20 11.75
C VAL A 190 -11.02 10.93 13.21
N SER A 191 -12.33 10.89 13.49
CA SER A 191 -12.88 10.61 14.81
C SER A 191 -14.01 9.58 14.74
N SER A 192 -14.17 8.82 15.82
CA SER A 192 -15.22 7.81 15.96
C SER A 192 -15.57 7.62 17.43
N ARG A 193 -16.87 7.62 17.75
CA ARG A 193 -17.42 7.42 19.12
C ARG A 193 -16.76 8.32 20.17
N GLY A 194 -16.55 9.60 19.83
CA GLY A 194 -15.94 10.60 20.74
C GLY A 194 -14.42 10.48 20.91
N ARG A 195 -13.74 9.55 20.22
CA ARG A 195 -12.28 9.46 20.17
C ARG A 195 -11.76 10.03 18.87
N ILE A 196 -10.65 10.76 18.94
CA ILE A 196 -9.93 11.32 17.78
C ILE A 196 -8.70 10.44 17.53
N ALA A 197 -8.35 10.23 16.26
CA ALA A 197 -7.12 9.53 15.89
C ALA A 197 -5.88 10.22 16.50
N GLU A 198 -4.93 9.45 17.03
CA GLU A 198 -3.70 9.98 17.65
C GLU A 198 -2.81 10.72 16.64
N ARG A 199 -2.88 10.30 15.38
CA ARG A 199 -2.11 10.80 14.25
C ARG A 199 -2.95 10.69 12.99
N ASP A 200 -2.60 11.48 12.00
CA ASP A 200 -3.04 11.15 10.64
C ASP A 200 -2.32 9.91 10.11
N ILE A 201 -3.05 9.06 9.41
CA ILE A 201 -2.54 7.81 8.84
C ILE A 201 -3.14 7.48 7.48
N VAL A 202 -4.04 8.32 6.93
CA VAL A 202 -4.68 8.05 5.64
C VAL A 202 -4.12 9.06 4.64
N GLN A 203 -3.86 8.60 3.42
CA GLN A 203 -3.62 9.44 2.26
C GLN A 203 -4.61 9.03 1.17
N PHE A 204 -5.40 9.97 0.65
CA PHE A 204 -6.27 9.74 -0.49
C PHE A 204 -5.70 10.35 -1.78
N VAL A 205 -5.74 9.58 -2.87
CA VAL A 205 -5.33 10.04 -4.21
C VAL A 205 -6.37 9.62 -5.27
N PRO A 206 -7.04 10.58 -5.94
CA PRO A 206 -7.90 10.29 -7.09
C PRO A 206 -7.04 9.99 -8.34
N PHE A 207 -6.96 8.72 -8.75
CA PHE A 207 -6.10 8.28 -9.85
C PHE A 207 -6.41 8.95 -11.19
N ARG A 208 -7.68 9.33 -11.41
CA ARG A 208 -8.15 9.98 -12.64
C ARG A 208 -7.40 11.28 -12.97
N ASP A 209 -6.85 11.97 -11.98
CA ASP A 209 -6.15 13.24 -12.14
C ASP A 209 -4.76 13.07 -12.79
N TYR A 210 -4.28 11.83 -12.90
CA TYR A 210 -2.96 11.48 -13.44
C TYR A 210 -3.06 10.68 -14.75
N ILE A 211 -4.26 10.34 -15.22
CA ILE A 211 -4.44 9.70 -16.52
C ILE A 211 -4.54 10.80 -17.59
N ASP A 212 -3.39 11.23 -18.11
CA ASP A 212 -3.35 12.20 -19.21
C ASP A 212 -3.70 11.53 -20.55
N ARG A 213 -4.71 12.07 -21.25
CA ARG A 213 -5.10 11.64 -22.61
C ARG A 213 -4.18 12.19 -23.70
N THR A 214 -3.29 13.13 -23.37
CA THR A 214 -2.44 13.86 -24.33
C THR A 214 -1.02 13.30 -24.48
N GLY A 215 -0.68 12.23 -23.74
CA GLY A 215 0.48 11.37 -24.03
C GLY A 215 1.77 11.68 -23.25
N ASN A 216 1.75 12.56 -22.25
CA ASN A 216 2.96 12.87 -21.46
C ASN A 216 3.07 12.00 -20.19
N HIS A 217 3.14 10.68 -20.40
CA HIS A 217 3.03 9.66 -19.35
C HIS A 217 4.07 9.78 -18.22
N ILE A 218 5.28 10.26 -18.51
CA ILE A 218 6.36 10.32 -17.50
C ILE A 218 6.04 11.38 -16.43
N LEU A 219 5.57 12.56 -16.85
CA LEU A 219 5.22 13.64 -15.93
C LEU A 219 4.00 13.27 -15.07
N SER A 220 3.02 12.55 -15.62
CA SER A 220 1.89 12.05 -14.83
C SER A 220 2.32 11.04 -13.77
N MET A 221 3.25 10.12 -14.10
CA MET A 221 3.70 9.11 -13.14
C MET A 221 4.54 9.73 -12.02
N ALA A 222 5.39 10.71 -12.32
CA ALA A 222 6.15 11.43 -11.31
C ALA A 222 5.23 12.22 -10.35
N ARG A 223 4.16 12.84 -10.87
CA ARG A 223 3.16 13.53 -10.03
C ARG A 223 2.38 12.53 -9.16
N LEU A 224 1.95 11.41 -9.74
CA LEU A 224 1.29 10.35 -8.98
C LEU A 224 2.18 9.86 -7.85
N ALA A 225 3.46 9.59 -8.13
CA ALA A 225 4.41 9.14 -7.12
C ALA A 225 4.58 10.12 -5.98
N LYS A 226 4.69 11.41 -6.32
CA LYS A 226 4.79 12.47 -5.34
C LYS A 226 3.57 12.49 -4.41
N ASP A 227 2.37 12.42 -4.98
CA ASP A 227 1.15 12.62 -4.21
C ASP A 227 0.76 11.35 -3.43
N VAL A 228 1.00 10.16 -3.97
CA VAL A 228 0.79 8.87 -3.28
C VAL A 228 1.70 8.69 -2.07
N LEU A 229 2.93 9.20 -2.15
CA LEU A 229 3.91 9.10 -1.06
C LEU A 229 4.05 10.39 -0.24
N ALA A 230 3.22 11.41 -0.49
CA ALA A 230 3.42 12.74 0.08
C ALA A 230 3.48 12.69 1.62
N GLU A 231 2.54 12.00 2.26
CA GLU A 231 2.43 11.98 3.71
C GLU A 231 3.14 10.82 4.40
N ILE A 232 3.42 9.72 3.70
CA ILE A 232 3.98 8.50 4.30
C ILE A 232 5.25 8.78 5.11
N PRO A 233 6.24 9.56 4.62
CA PRO A 233 7.42 9.91 5.40
C PRO A 233 7.10 10.64 6.72
N ASP A 234 6.18 11.59 6.69
CA ASP A 234 5.82 12.38 7.88
C ASP A 234 5.00 11.54 8.87
N GLN A 235 4.05 10.73 8.38
CA GLN A 235 3.29 9.79 9.19
C GLN A 235 4.22 8.76 9.88
N PHE A 236 5.22 8.25 9.16
CA PHE A 236 6.26 7.38 9.69
C PHE A 236 7.08 8.07 10.79
N LEU A 237 7.61 9.27 10.51
CA LEU A 237 8.45 10.00 11.45
C LEU A 237 7.67 10.41 12.70
N LEU A 238 6.39 10.78 12.56
CA LEU A 238 5.52 11.12 13.69
C LEU A 238 5.29 9.91 14.59
N TYR A 239 5.09 8.71 14.03
CA TYR A 239 5.03 7.48 14.81
C TYR A 239 6.36 7.23 15.54
N MET A 240 7.48 7.28 14.83
CA MET A 240 8.79 6.98 15.41
C MET A 240 9.14 7.91 16.58
N ARG A 241 8.93 9.22 16.39
CA ARG A 241 9.18 10.23 17.43
C ARG A 241 8.23 10.07 18.63
N SER A 242 6.94 9.83 18.39
CA SER A 242 5.97 9.69 19.49
C SER A 242 6.23 8.45 20.36
N ARG A 243 6.93 7.45 19.83
CA ARG A 243 7.39 6.25 20.56
C ARG A 243 8.83 6.33 21.07
N GLY A 244 9.53 7.45 20.84
CA GLY A 244 10.90 7.65 21.31
C GLY A 244 11.96 6.88 20.52
N PHE A 245 11.65 6.37 19.34
CA PHE A 245 12.62 5.73 18.46
C PHE A 245 13.53 6.78 17.84
N LYS A 246 14.84 6.59 17.96
CA LYS A 246 15.85 7.52 17.46
C LYS A 246 16.36 7.07 16.08
N PRO A 247 16.56 8.01 15.13
CA PRO A 247 17.28 7.71 13.89
C PRO A 247 18.70 7.23 14.18
N PHE A 248 19.25 6.41 13.30
CA PHE A 248 20.65 6.00 13.36
C PHE A 248 21.59 7.22 13.28
N PRO A 249 22.74 7.19 13.98
CA PRO A 249 23.84 8.06 13.63
C PRO A 249 24.19 7.85 12.15
N ALA A 250 24.46 8.93 11.42
CA ALA A 250 24.93 8.84 10.04
C ALA A 250 26.15 7.89 9.97
N PRO A 251 26.30 7.08 8.89
CA PRO A 251 27.53 6.34 8.68
C PRO A 251 28.72 7.28 8.80
N PRO A 252 29.86 6.85 9.39
CA PRO A 252 31.05 7.67 9.40
C PRO A 252 31.39 8.10 7.96
N PRO A 253 31.89 9.34 7.76
CA PRO A 253 32.27 9.82 6.44
C PRO A 253 33.18 8.80 5.77
N TYR A 254 32.91 8.45 4.51
CA TYR A 254 33.78 7.55 3.74
C TYR A 254 35.19 8.13 3.70
N THR A 255 36.13 7.53 4.44
CA THR A 255 37.56 7.76 4.28
C THR A 255 38.07 6.78 3.24
N PRO A 256 38.41 7.22 2.00
CA PRO A 256 39.05 6.34 1.05
C PRO A 256 40.35 5.78 1.64
N PRO A 257 40.67 4.50 1.39
CA PRO A 257 41.91 3.90 1.89
C PRO A 257 43.11 4.68 1.36
N ILE A 258 43.96 5.14 2.28
CA ILE A 258 45.25 5.76 1.95
C ILE A 258 46.09 4.67 1.28
N HIS A 259 46.38 4.84 -0.01
CA HIS A 259 47.36 4.00 -0.71
C HIS A 259 48.73 4.19 -0.04
N SER A 260 49.17 3.20 0.74
CA SER A 260 50.55 3.13 1.21
C SER A 260 51.47 2.81 0.02
N PRO A 261 52.56 3.57 -0.20
CA PRO A 261 53.46 3.33 -1.33
C PRO A 261 54.21 2.00 -1.18
N PRO A 262 54.53 1.31 -2.28
CA PRO A 262 55.15 -0.01 -2.25
C PRO A 262 56.59 0.05 -1.72
N THR A 263 56.86 -0.77 -0.71
CA THR A 263 58.20 -0.97 -0.13
C THR A 263 59.08 -1.74 -1.11
N HIS A 264 60.05 -1.06 -1.73
CA HIS A 264 61.11 -1.72 -2.51
C HIS A 264 62.07 -2.44 -1.57
N ILE A 265 62.07 -3.77 -1.59
CA ILE A 265 63.11 -4.59 -0.94
C ILE A 265 64.29 -4.72 -1.92
N LEU A 266 65.42 -4.10 -1.60
CA LEU A 266 66.70 -4.32 -2.27
C LEU A 266 67.30 -5.66 -1.77
N GLN A 267 67.38 -6.66 -2.66
CA GLN A 267 68.20 -7.85 -2.44
C GLN A 267 69.64 -7.55 -2.87
N THR A 268 70.56 -7.48 -1.91
CA THR A 268 72.01 -7.61 -2.15
C THR A 268 72.36 -9.09 -2.22
N GLN A 269 72.85 -9.53 -3.38
CA GLN A 269 73.53 -10.82 -3.57
C GLN A 269 75.01 -10.69 -3.19
N ILE A 270 75.53 -11.72 -2.51
CA ILE A 270 76.95 -12.11 -2.51
C ILE A 270 77.04 -13.36 -3.38
#